data_AF-A0A3N2DDJ1-F1
#
_entry.id   AF-A0A3N2DDJ1-F1
#
_cell.length_a   1.000
_cell.length_b   1.000
_cell.length_c   1.000
_cell.angle_alpha   90.00
_cell.angle_beta   90.00
_cell.angle_gamma   90.00
#
_symmetry.space_group_name_H-M   'P 1'
#
loop_
_entity.id
_entity.type
_entity.pdbx_description
1 polymer ?
#
loop_
_entity_poly.entity_id
_entity_poly.type
_entity_poly.pdbx_seq_one_letter_code
_entity_poly.pdbx_strand_id
1 'polypeptide(L)'
;MHPELKHILGALFYTVAYVISPIAFVVGVGISGPLGILLCILSIASISIGYVWAGLKKIPTTPKNAAIEMLFWFICGCSVIFTMWAITMRSWPAFSMLLISSGASLLVWRLTSKSIRTRIKRAPII
;
A
#
# COMPACT_ATOMS: atom_id res chain seq x y z
N MET A 1 15.73 6.09 -23.58
CA MET A 1 14.52 6.73 -22.99
C MET A 1 14.84 8.21 -22.82
N HIS A 2 14.11 9.12 -23.46
CA HIS A 2 14.38 10.56 -23.37
C HIS A 2 14.24 11.05 -21.91
N PRO A 3 15.11 11.97 -21.45
CA PRO A 3 15.11 12.46 -20.06
C PRO A 3 13.80 13.15 -19.67
N GLU A 4 13.18 13.86 -20.61
CA GLU A 4 11.85 14.49 -20.50
C GLU A 4 10.75 13.48 -20.14
N LEU A 5 10.70 12.35 -20.87
CA LEU A 5 9.68 11.32 -20.69
C LEU A 5 9.78 10.66 -19.29
N LYS A 6 11.00 10.48 -18.78
CA LYS A 6 11.24 9.93 -17.45
C LYS A 6 10.73 10.86 -16.34
N HIS A 7 10.88 12.18 -16.53
CA HIS A 7 10.36 13.17 -15.59
C HIS A 7 8.84 13.22 -15.57
N ILE A 8 8.21 13.24 -16.74
CA ILE A 8 6.75 13.26 -16.88
C ILE A 8 6.13 11.99 -16.27
N LEU A 9 6.69 10.82 -16.58
CA LEU A 9 6.20 9.55 -16.04
C LEU A 9 6.35 9.51 -14.51
N GLY A 10 7.47 10.00 -13.98
CA GLY A 10 7.71 10.10 -12.54
C GLY A 10 6.72 11.04 -11.84
N ALA A 11 6.40 12.18 -12.45
CA ALA A 11 5.41 13.12 -11.94
C ALA A 11 4.00 12.52 -11.96
N LEU A 12 3.62 11.82 -13.04
CA LEU A 12 2.34 11.12 -13.13
C LEU A 12 2.18 10.07 -12.02
N PHE A 13 3.18 9.20 -11.81
CA PHE A 13 3.12 8.20 -10.74
C PHE A 13 3.03 8.83 -9.35
N TYR A 14 3.72 9.95 -9.12
CA TYR A 14 3.62 10.69 -7.87
C TYR A 14 2.21 11.26 -7.67
N THR A 15 1.64 11.92 -8.68
CA THR A 15 0.29 12.48 -8.62
C THR A 15 -0.75 11.39 -8.40
N VAL A 16 -0.63 10.25 -9.09
CA VAL A 16 -1.54 9.12 -8.89
C VAL A 16 -1.44 8.62 -7.44
N ALA A 17 -0.23 8.31 -6.96
CA ALA A 17 -0.06 7.70 -5.65
C ALA A 17 -0.39 8.62 -4.48
N TYR A 18 -0.07 9.92 -4.56
CA TYR A 18 -0.15 10.82 -3.41
C TYR A 18 -1.25 11.88 -3.48
N VAL A 19 -1.87 12.08 -4.64
CA VAL A 19 -2.98 13.03 -4.80
C VAL A 19 -4.27 12.28 -5.12
N ILE A 20 -4.25 11.43 -6.16
CA ILE A 20 -5.47 10.74 -6.61
C ILE A 20 -5.84 9.61 -5.65
N SER A 21 -4.89 8.78 -5.22
CA SER A 21 -5.20 7.64 -4.36
C SER A 21 -5.81 8.00 -3.01
N PRO A 22 -5.35 9.03 -2.26
CA PRO A 22 -6.04 9.43 -1.02
C PRO A 22 -7.48 9.88 -1.27
N ILE A 23 -7.74 10.62 -2.36
CA ILE A 23 -9.10 11.06 -2.73
C ILE A 23 -9.96 9.84 -3.12
N ALA A 24 -9.44 8.96 -3.96
CA ALA A 24 -10.11 7.74 -4.39
C ALA A 24 -10.39 6.79 -3.22
N PHE A 25 -9.53 6.76 -2.21
CA PHE A 25 -9.77 6.03 -0.97
C PHE A 25 -10.96 6.61 -0.19
N VAL A 26 -11.00 7.93 0.03
CA VAL A 26 -12.11 8.59 0.74
C VAL A 26 -13.43 8.38 -0.02
N VAL A 27 -13.41 8.54 -1.34
CA VAL A 27 -14.57 8.26 -2.20
C VAL A 27 -14.97 6.79 -2.11
N GLY A 28 -14.02 5.86 -2.15
CA GLY A 28 -14.27 4.43 -2.03
C GLY A 28 -14.89 4.04 -0.68
N VAL A 29 -14.51 4.70 0.42
CA VAL A 29 -15.14 4.52 1.74
C VAL A 29 -16.59 5.02 1.73
N GLY A 30 -16.86 6.14 1.05
CA GLY A 30 -18.21 6.70 0.93
C GLY A 30 -19.14 5.88 0.03
N ILE A 31 -18.58 5.21 -0.99
CA ILE A 31 -19.32 4.30 -1.87
C ILE A 31 -19.43 2.94 -1.18
N SER A 32 -20.54 2.68 -0.49
CA SER A 32 -20.78 1.35 0.08
C SER A 32 -20.86 0.27 -1.02
N GLY A 33 -20.27 -0.91 -0.77
CA GLY A 33 -20.37 -2.08 -1.65
C GLY A 33 -19.10 -2.38 -2.45
N PRO A 34 -19.15 -3.37 -3.38
CA PRO A 34 -17.97 -3.96 -4.04
C PRO A 34 -17.08 -2.96 -4.77
N LEU A 35 -17.69 -1.96 -5.40
CA LEU A 35 -16.99 -0.91 -6.14
C LEU A 35 -16.16 0.01 -5.23
N GLY A 36 -16.69 0.36 -4.05
CA GLY A 36 -15.95 1.14 -3.06
C GLY A 36 -14.77 0.37 -2.49
N ILE A 37 -14.93 -0.92 -2.22
CA ILE A 37 -13.81 -1.79 -1.80
C ILE A 37 -12.70 -1.77 -2.84
N LEU A 38 -13.07 -1.97 -4.11
CA LEU A 38 -12.13 -2.03 -5.20
C LEU A 38 -11.35 -0.72 -5.32
N LEU A 39 -12.03 0.43 -5.22
CA LEU A 39 -11.39 1.74 -5.20
C LEU A 39 -10.42 1.91 -4.03
N CYS A 40 -10.81 1.49 -2.83
CA CYS A 40 -9.93 1.53 -1.65
C CYS A 40 -8.70 0.64 -1.84
N ILE A 41 -8.87 -0.59 -2.33
CA ILE A 41 -7.77 -1.53 -2.58
C ILE A 41 -6.81 -0.97 -3.63
N LEU A 42 -7.32 -0.45 -4.76
CA LEU A 42 -6.50 0.15 -5.81
C LEU A 42 -5.74 1.37 -5.28
N SER A 43 -6.39 2.18 -4.46
CA SER A 43 -5.77 3.35 -3.83
C SER A 43 -4.60 2.96 -2.92
N ILE A 44 -4.78 1.92 -2.10
CA ILE A 44 -3.71 1.41 -1.24
C ILE A 44 -2.57 0.81 -2.06
N ALA A 45 -2.88 0.08 -3.14
CA ALA A 45 -1.87 -0.45 -4.04
C ALA A 45 -1.03 0.69 -4.66
N SER A 46 -1.67 1.74 -5.16
CA SER A 46 -1.00 2.90 -5.73
C SER A 46 -0.14 3.65 -4.70
N ILE A 47 -0.62 3.87 -3.48
CA ILE A 47 0.16 4.50 -2.39
C ILE A 47 1.38 3.63 -2.03
N SER A 48 1.20 2.32 -1.90
CA SER A 48 2.26 1.38 -1.53
C SER A 48 3.36 1.33 -2.58
N ILE A 49 2.99 1.29 -3.87
CA ILE A 49 3.92 1.34 -4.98
C ILE A 49 4.65 2.68 -5.01
N GLY A 50 3.91 3.79 -4.89
CA GLY A 50 4.45 5.15 -4.88
C GLY A 50 5.47 5.36 -3.76
N TYR A 51 5.15 4.92 -2.54
CA TYR A 51 6.03 4.98 -1.37
C TYR A 51 7.35 4.26 -1.61
N VAL A 52 7.29 3.02 -2.07
CA VAL A 52 8.51 2.24 -2.31
C VAL A 52 9.32 2.88 -3.43
N TRP A 53 8.71 3.26 -4.55
CA TRP A 53 9.40 3.89 -5.68
C TRP A 53 10.03 5.24 -5.35
N ALA A 54 9.35 6.09 -4.58
CA ALA A 54 9.94 7.34 -4.09
C ALA A 54 11.16 7.06 -3.19
N GLY A 55 11.10 5.98 -2.39
CA GLY A 55 12.21 5.50 -1.58
C GLY A 55 13.35 4.84 -2.36
N LEU A 56 13.08 4.14 -3.48
CA LEU A 56 14.08 3.47 -4.33
C LEU A 56 15.13 4.45 -4.84
N LYS A 57 14.76 5.71 -5.12
CA LYS A 57 15.70 6.74 -5.57
C LYS A 57 16.76 7.08 -4.54
N LYS A 58 16.52 6.79 -3.25
CA LYS A 58 17.41 7.14 -2.14
C LYS A 58 18.29 5.97 -1.67
N ILE A 59 17.92 4.72 -1.95
CA ILE A 59 18.62 3.52 -1.46
C ILE A 59 18.64 2.43 -2.54
N PRO A 60 19.83 1.89 -2.92
CA PRO A 60 19.90 0.78 -3.86
C PRO A 60 19.20 -0.45 -3.28
N THR A 61 18.12 -0.87 -3.92
CA THR A 61 17.31 -2.03 -3.54
C THR A 61 17.05 -2.88 -4.78
N THR A 62 17.14 -4.20 -4.64
CA THR A 62 16.86 -5.12 -5.75
C THR A 62 15.37 -5.11 -6.09
N PRO A 63 14.97 -5.43 -7.34
CA PRO A 63 13.56 -5.49 -7.74
C PRO A 63 12.74 -6.43 -6.85
N LYS A 64 13.33 -7.57 -6.44
CA LYS A 64 12.73 -8.51 -5.50
C LYS A 64 12.45 -7.87 -4.14
N ASN A 65 13.41 -7.12 -3.60
CA ASN A 65 13.25 -6.46 -2.30
C ASN A 65 12.20 -5.34 -2.37
N ALA A 66 12.16 -4.60 -3.49
CA ALA A 66 11.14 -3.59 -3.74
C ALA A 66 9.74 -4.20 -3.79
N ALA A 67 9.56 -5.31 -4.50
CA ALA A 67 8.27 -6.01 -4.59
C ALA A 67 7.79 -6.53 -3.22
N ILE A 68 8.70 -7.09 -2.41
CA ILE A 68 8.38 -7.55 -1.04
C ILE A 68 7.94 -6.38 -0.16
N GLU A 69 8.64 -5.24 -0.25
CA GLU A 69 8.28 -4.03 0.51
C GLU A 69 6.94 -3.45 0.06
N MET A 70 6.66 -3.41 -1.24
CA MET A 70 5.35 -2.99 -1.77
C MET A 70 4.23 -3.88 -1.27
N LEU A 71 4.44 -5.20 -1.30
CA LEU A 71 3.47 -6.18 -0.83
C LEU A 71 3.23 -6.04 0.68
N PHE A 72 4.26 -5.76 1.46
CA PHE A 72 4.14 -5.52 2.90
C PHE A 72 3.24 -4.31 3.18
N TRP A 73 3.53 -3.15 2.58
CA TRP A 73 2.73 -1.94 2.77
C TRP A 73 1.30 -2.10 2.27
N PHE A 74 1.11 -2.79 1.15
CA PHE A 74 -0.20 -3.08 0.60
C PHE A 74 -1.04 -3.92 1.56
N ILE A 75 -0.49 -5.02 2.09
CA ILE A 75 -1.21 -5.90 3.02
C ILE A 75 -1.50 -5.15 4.34
N CYS A 76 -0.54 -4.39 4.86
CA CYS A 76 -0.77 -3.55 6.04
C CYS A 76 -1.90 -2.55 5.83
N GLY A 77 -1.94 -1.87 4.68
CA GLY A 77 -3.03 -0.95 4.33
C GLY A 77 -4.38 -1.66 4.23
N CYS A 78 -4.43 -2.83 3.58
CA CYS A 78 -5.66 -3.64 3.51
C CYS A 78 -6.16 -4.06 4.90
N SER A 79 -5.26 -4.41 5.84
CA SER A 79 -5.63 -4.67 7.23
C SER A 79 -6.30 -3.46 7.90
N VAL A 80 -5.85 -2.23 7.63
CA VAL A 80 -6.49 -1.02 8.16
C VAL A 80 -7.91 -0.87 7.60
N ILE A 81 -8.13 -1.09 6.30
CA ILE A 81 -9.49 -1.09 5.71
C ILE A 81 -10.37 -2.14 6.40
N PHE A 82 -9.89 -3.39 6.49
CA PHE A 82 -10.68 -4.47 7.08
C PHE A 82 -10.99 -4.21 8.55
N THR A 83 -10.10 -3.55 9.29
CA THR A 83 -10.36 -3.09 10.65
C THR A 83 -11.49 -2.06 10.68
N MET A 84 -11.40 -1.00 9.87
CA MET A 84 -12.43 0.04 9.79
C MET A 84 -13.78 -0.53 9.38
N TRP A 85 -13.78 -1.48 8.44
CA TRP A 85 -14.98 -2.18 8.02
C TRP A 85 -15.55 -3.04 9.15
N ALA A 86 -14.72 -3.87 9.79
CA ALA A 86 -15.14 -4.74 10.87
C ALA A 86 -15.76 -3.93 12.02
N ILE A 87 -15.21 -2.75 12.34
CA ILE A 87 -15.76 -1.82 13.33
C ILE A 87 -17.09 -1.22 12.86
N THR A 88 -17.12 -0.66 11.65
CA THR A 88 -18.27 0.13 11.16
C THR A 88 -19.48 -0.75 10.86
N MET A 89 -19.26 -1.90 10.21
CA MET A 89 -20.34 -2.80 9.78
C MET A 89 -20.55 -3.99 10.72
N ARG A 90 -19.75 -4.12 11.80
CA ARG A 90 -19.79 -5.26 12.74
C ARG A 90 -19.81 -6.63 12.03
N SER A 91 -18.99 -6.76 11.00
CA SER A 91 -19.01 -7.89 10.07
C SER A 91 -17.96 -8.95 10.44
N TRP A 92 -18.41 -10.17 10.74
CA TRP A 92 -17.55 -11.33 10.95
C TRP A 92 -16.66 -11.66 9.74
N PRO A 93 -17.15 -11.62 8.49
CA PRO A 93 -16.30 -11.75 7.31
C PRO A 93 -15.15 -10.74 7.25
N ALA A 94 -15.41 -9.47 7.61
CA ALA A 94 -14.37 -8.43 7.63
C ALA A 94 -13.32 -8.72 8.71
N PHE A 95 -13.74 -9.25 9.86
CA PHE A 95 -12.82 -9.69 10.91
C PHE A 95 -11.95 -10.88 10.48
N SER A 96 -12.51 -11.86 9.79
CA SER A 96 -11.74 -12.98 9.22
C SER A 96 -10.71 -12.49 8.19
N MET A 97 -11.09 -11.56 7.32
CA MET A 97 -10.18 -10.96 6.33
C MET A 97 -9.06 -10.17 7.01
N LEU A 98 -9.34 -9.45 8.10
CA LEU A 98 -8.34 -8.77 8.92
C LEU A 98 -7.33 -9.75 9.52
N LEU A 99 -7.78 -10.89 10.05
CA LEU A 99 -6.87 -11.89 10.62
C LEU A 99 -5.98 -12.51 9.53
N ILE A 100 -6.56 -12.80 8.36
CA ILE A 100 -5.81 -13.32 7.21
C ILE A 100 -4.77 -12.30 6.75
N SER A 101 -5.13 -11.03 6.60
CA SER A 101 -4.21 -9.98 6.16
C SER A 101 -3.12 -9.72 7.20
N SER A 102 -3.46 -9.75 8.49
CA SER A 102 -2.49 -9.66 9.59
C SER A 102 -1.51 -10.83 9.56
N GLY A 103 -1.99 -12.07 9.41
CA GLY A 103 -1.14 -13.25 9.24
C GLY A 103 -0.24 -13.17 8.00
N ALA A 104 -0.79 -12.71 6.87
CA ALA A 104 -0.03 -12.50 5.64
C ALA A 104 1.07 -11.44 5.81
N SER A 105 0.79 -10.34 6.52
CA SER A 105 1.79 -9.30 6.81
C SER A 105 2.95 -9.84 7.64
N LEU A 106 2.68 -10.71 8.62
CA LEU A 106 3.69 -11.38 9.43
C LEU A 106 4.52 -12.36 8.60
N LEU A 107 3.90 -13.09 7.68
CA LEU A 107 4.62 -13.98 6.75
C LEU A 107 5.54 -13.18 5.83
N VAL A 108 5.05 -12.10 5.23
CA VAL A 108 5.85 -11.21 4.40
C VAL A 108 6.99 -10.59 5.22
N TRP A 109 6.74 -10.17 6.45
CA TRP A 109 7.77 -9.67 7.37
C TRP A 109 8.87 -10.72 7.65
N ARG A 110 8.51 -12.00 7.81
CA ARG A 110 9.49 -13.09 7.97
C ARG A 110 10.35 -13.26 6.73
N LEU A 111 9.77 -13.16 5.54
CA LEU A 111 10.46 -13.24 4.24
C LEU A 111 11.29 -11.98 3.92
N THR A 112 11.05 -10.89 4.64
CA THR A 112 11.71 -9.60 4.43
C THR A 112 13.17 -9.62 4.93
N SER A 113 14.09 -9.17 4.08
CA SER A 113 15.52 -9.08 4.39
C SER A 113 15.84 -8.02 5.46
N LYS A 114 17.01 -8.13 6.12
CA LYS A 114 17.43 -7.19 7.18
C LYS A 114 17.42 -5.72 6.71
N SER A 115 17.83 -5.47 5.46
CA SER A 115 17.85 -4.13 4.85
C SER A 115 16.45 -3.54 4.66
N ILE A 116 15.47 -4.35 4.26
CA ILE A 116 14.08 -3.86 4.13
C ILE A 116 13.47 -3.67 5.53
N ARG A 117 13.72 -4.55 6.50
CA ARG A 117 13.21 -4.37 7.88
C ARG A 117 13.71 -3.07 8.51
N THR A 118 14.97 -2.71 8.30
CA THR A 118 15.48 -1.41 8.79
C THR A 118 14.83 -0.24 8.07
N ARG A 119 14.53 -0.34 6.76
CA ARG A 119 13.76 0.67 6.04
C ARG A 119 12.34 0.82 6.57
N ILE A 120 11.61 -0.29 6.75
CA ILE A 120 10.25 -0.27 7.29
C ILE A 120 10.24 0.32 8.71
N LYS A 121 11.19 -0.06 9.58
CA LYS A 121 11.30 0.51 10.94
C LYS A 121 11.61 2.00 10.97
N ARG A 122 12.29 2.52 9.94
CA ARG A 122 12.61 3.95 9.78
C ARG A 122 11.53 4.70 9.00
N ALA A 123 10.53 4.00 8.47
CA ALA A 123 9.39 4.66 7.85
C ALA A 123 8.72 5.53 8.92
N PRO A 124 8.45 6.81 8.65
CA PRO A 124 7.66 7.62 9.55
C PRO A 124 6.32 6.90 9.74
N ILE A 125 5.95 6.64 10.99
CA ILE A 125 4.60 6.19 11.33
C ILE A 125 3.69 7.34 10.91
N ILE A 126 2.93 7.15 9.83
CA ILE A 126 1.89 8.06 9.40
C ILE A 126 0.63 7.74 10.21
#